data_AF-A0A5D2L5M9-F1
#
_entry.id   AF-A0A5D2L5M9-F1
#
_cell.length_a   1.000
_cell.length_b   1.000
_cell.length_c   1.000
_cell.angle_alpha   90.00
_cell.angle_beta   90.00
_cell.angle_gamma   90.00
#
_symmetry.space_group_name_H-M   'P 1'
#
loop_
_entity.id
_entity.type
_entity.pdbx_description
1 polymer ?
#
loop_
_entity_poly.entity_id
_entity_poly.type
_entity_poly.pdbx_seq_one_letter_code
_entity_poly.pdbx_strand_id
1 'polypeptide(L)'
;MAKASLIILVSLAICMSSSLSLVNGAASDANKFTVLGHVYCDTCRVEFETSLSEPLPGAAVKLECKNRTDEKITFQSPEITTDNLGDYKIEVTGDYEDSDCDVTLVKSPRADCNDPT
;
A
#
# COMPACT_ATOMS: atom_id res chain seq x y z
N MET A 1 -44.95 -5.47 45.82
CA MET A 1 -45.10 -5.66 44.35
C MET A 1 -44.62 -4.46 43.54
N ALA A 2 -44.90 -3.21 43.93
CA ALA A 2 -44.41 -2.01 43.22
C ALA A 2 -42.87 -1.87 43.15
N LYS A 3 -42.15 -2.23 44.23
CA LYS A 3 -40.67 -2.13 44.27
C LYS A 3 -39.96 -3.08 43.29
N ALA A 4 -40.45 -4.30 43.14
CA ALA A 4 -39.91 -5.28 42.19
C ALA A 4 -40.16 -4.85 40.74
N SER A 5 -41.33 -4.26 40.46
CA SER A 5 -41.65 -3.70 39.14
C SER A 5 -40.77 -2.51 38.77
N LEU A 6 -40.39 -1.67 39.73
CA LEU A 6 -39.45 -0.55 39.51
C LEU A 6 -38.04 -1.05 39.20
N ILE A 7 -37.57 -2.09 39.91
CA ILE A 7 -36.24 -2.67 39.72
C ILE A 7 -36.14 -3.32 38.33
N ILE A 8 -37.19 -4.02 37.88
CA ILE A 8 -37.26 -4.62 36.54
C ILE A 8 -37.21 -3.53 35.46
N LEU A 9 -37.96 -2.44 35.62
CA LEU A 9 -37.99 -1.34 34.66
C LEU A 9 -36.62 -0.64 34.53
N VAL A 10 -35.93 -0.45 35.65
CA VAL A 10 -34.58 0.14 35.69
C VAL A 10 -33.55 -0.79 35.05
N SER A 11 -33.61 -2.10 35.29
CA SER A 11 -32.70 -3.06 34.66
C SER A 11 -32.85 -3.13 33.14
N LEU A 12 -34.08 -3.01 32.63
CA LEU A 12 -34.33 -3.05 31.19
C LEU A 12 -33.84 -1.79 30.47
N ALA A 13 -33.93 -0.63 31.14
CA ALA A 13 -33.40 0.63 30.64
C ALA A 13 -31.86 0.63 30.55
N ILE A 14 -31.18 0.04 31.54
CA ILE A 14 -29.71 -0.08 31.55
C ILE A 14 -29.23 -1.07 30.48
N CYS A 15 -29.94 -2.18 30.28
CA CYS A 15 -29.61 -3.15 29.23
C CYS A 15 -29.74 -2.57 27.80
N MET A 16 -30.69 -1.64 27.59
CA MET A 16 -30.86 -0.95 26.30
C MET A 16 -29.81 0.12 26.05
N SER A 17 -29.18 0.69 27.09
CA SER A 17 -28.10 1.67 26.91
C SER A 17 -26.75 1.05 26.54
N SER A 18 -26.53 -0.23 26.87
CA SER A 18 -25.27 -0.95 26.60
C SER A 18 -25.09 -1.39 25.15
N SER A 19 -26.11 -1.24 24.29
CA SER A 19 -26.07 -1.62 22.88
C SER A 19 -25.71 -0.48 21.93
N LEU A 20 -25.51 0.75 22.43
CA LEU A 20 -24.92 1.83 21.63
C LEU A 20 -23.40 1.69 21.60
N SER A 21 -22.92 0.61 20.98
CA SER A 21 -21.57 0.59 20.42
C SER A 21 -21.56 1.59 19.27
N LEU A 22 -21.13 2.82 19.54
CA LEU A 22 -20.71 3.75 18.49
C LEU A 22 -19.47 3.14 17.84
N VAL A 23 -19.69 2.28 16.85
CA VAL A 23 -18.65 1.96 15.87
C VAL A 23 -18.50 3.23 15.05
N ASN A 24 -17.67 4.14 15.54
CA ASN A 24 -17.03 5.15 14.72
C ASN A 24 -16.02 4.41 13.82
N GLY A 25 -16.54 3.59 12.90
CA GLY A 25 -15.82 3.25 11.69
C GLY A 25 -15.71 4.56 10.95
N ALA A 26 -14.59 5.26 11.17
CA ALA A 26 -14.26 6.45 10.40
C ALA A 26 -14.55 6.10 8.95
N ALA A 27 -15.49 6.84 8.37
CA ALA A 27 -15.87 6.69 6.99
C ALA A 27 -14.59 6.57 6.17
N SER A 28 -14.57 5.54 5.34
CA SER A 28 -13.54 5.18 4.38
C SER A 28 -13.08 6.39 3.55
N ASP A 29 -12.21 7.23 4.10
CA ASP A 29 -11.13 7.79 3.29
C ASP A 29 -10.32 6.56 2.91
N ALA A 30 -10.59 6.02 1.72
CA ALA A 30 -9.87 4.87 1.20
C ALA A 30 -8.38 5.13 1.41
N ASN A 31 -7.72 4.34 2.28
CA ASN A 31 -6.36 4.60 2.75
C ASN A 31 -5.48 5.02 1.58
N LYS A 32 -4.95 6.25 1.59
CA LYS A 32 -4.11 6.78 0.52
C LYS A 32 -2.67 6.81 0.98
N PHE A 33 -1.80 6.22 0.19
CA PHE A 33 -0.36 6.30 0.41
C PHE A 33 0.36 6.48 -0.92
N THR A 34 1.63 6.83 -0.84
CA THR A 34 2.48 7.05 -2.00
C THR A 34 3.72 6.20 -1.86
N VAL A 35 4.01 5.39 -2.88
CA VAL A 35 5.27 4.67 -2.99
C VAL A 35 6.22 5.53 -3.82
N LEU A 36 7.34 5.90 -3.21
CA LEU A 36 8.44 6.62 -3.85
C LEU A 36 9.58 5.64 -4.06
N GLY A 37 10.32 5.81 -5.15
CA GLY A 37 11.56 5.08 -5.36
C GLY A 37 12.39 5.70 -6.47
N HIS A 38 13.54 5.10 -6.69
CA HIS A 38 14.57 5.57 -7.60
C HIS A 38 15.10 4.40 -8.41
N VAL A 39 15.32 4.61 -9.70
CA VAL A 39 15.93 3.62 -10.60
C VAL A 39 17.24 4.20 -11.12
N TYR A 40 18.30 3.42 -10.95
CA TYR A 40 19.63 3.73 -11.44
C TYR A 40 20.16 2.57 -12.28
N CYS A 41 21.11 2.89 -13.15
CA CYS A 41 21.95 1.91 -13.80
C CYS A 41 23.13 1.57 -12.88
N ASP A 42 23.22 0.31 -12.47
CA ASP A 42 24.39 -0.23 -11.79
C ASP A 42 25.51 -0.52 -12.80
N THR A 43 26.32 0.50 -13.07
CA THR A 43 27.43 0.45 -14.03
C THR A 43 28.52 -0.57 -13.64
N CYS A 44 28.58 -0.98 -12.37
CA CYS A 44 29.59 -1.89 -11.85
C CYS A 44 29.07 -3.31 -11.60
N ARG A 45 27.75 -3.55 -11.70
CA ARG A 45 27.09 -4.83 -11.39
C ARG A 45 27.44 -5.36 -9.99
N VAL A 46 27.30 -4.50 -8.99
CA VAL A 46 27.52 -4.78 -7.57
C VAL A 46 26.24 -4.91 -6.74
N GLU A 47 25.06 -4.72 -7.35
CA GLU A 47 23.71 -4.89 -6.75
C GLU A 47 23.34 -3.86 -5.67
N PHE A 48 24.08 -2.75 -5.59
CA PHE A 48 23.75 -1.61 -4.75
C PHE A 48 24.21 -0.29 -5.38
N GLU A 49 23.61 0.81 -4.95
CA GLU A 49 23.92 2.13 -5.50
C GLU A 49 25.30 2.63 -5.05
N THR A 50 26.07 3.15 -5.99
CA THR A 50 27.40 3.70 -5.74
C THR A 50 27.51 5.11 -6.32
N SER A 51 28.60 5.82 -6.05
CA SER A 51 28.88 7.10 -6.69
C SER A 51 29.09 7.03 -8.21
N LEU A 52 29.24 5.82 -8.78
CA LEU A 52 29.35 5.57 -10.22
C LEU A 52 28.02 5.12 -10.83
N SER A 53 26.97 4.92 -10.01
CA SER A 53 25.63 4.64 -10.49
C SER A 53 25.09 5.86 -11.24
N GLU A 54 24.36 5.60 -12.32
CA GLU A 54 23.79 6.65 -13.16
C GLU A 54 22.26 6.61 -13.03
N PRO A 55 21.57 7.74 -12.77
CA PRO A 55 20.12 7.79 -12.80
C PRO A 55 19.57 7.24 -14.12
N LEU A 56 18.45 6.51 -14.07
CA LEU A 56 17.85 5.90 -15.25
C LEU A 56 16.50 6.56 -15.59
N PRO A 57 16.51 7.74 -16.25
CA PRO A 57 15.29 8.43 -16.64
C PRO A 57 14.59 7.69 -17.78
N GLY A 58 13.27 7.52 -17.69
CA GLY A 58 12.52 6.77 -18.70
C GLY A 58 12.36 5.27 -18.39
N ALA A 59 12.86 4.78 -17.25
CA ALA A 59 12.63 3.42 -16.79
C ALA A 59 11.17 3.22 -16.39
N ALA A 60 10.56 2.12 -16.79
CA ALA A 60 9.20 1.76 -16.42
C ALA A 60 9.22 0.81 -15.20
N VAL A 61 8.44 1.15 -14.19
CA VAL A 61 8.22 0.34 -12.98
C VAL A 61 6.74 0.05 -12.78
N LYS A 62 6.44 -1.00 -12.00
CA LYS A 62 5.09 -1.36 -11.63
C LYS A 62 5.06 -1.91 -10.20
N LEU A 63 4.09 -1.44 -9.40
CA LEU A 63 3.78 -1.99 -8.09
C LEU A 63 2.73 -3.09 -8.24
N GLU A 64 3.00 -4.24 -7.62
CA GLU A 64 2.07 -5.37 -7.55
C GLU A 64 1.97 -5.84 -6.10
N CYS A 65 0.75 -5.99 -5.59
CA CYS A 65 0.47 -6.54 -4.28
C CYS A 65 -0.21 -7.89 -4.42
N LYS A 66 0.23 -8.86 -3.62
CA LYS A 66 -0.35 -10.21 -3.57
C LYS A 66 -0.75 -10.55 -2.16
N ASN A 67 -1.92 -11.15 -1.98
CA ASN A 67 -2.31 -11.66 -0.68
C ASN A 67 -1.26 -12.68 -0.19
N ARG A 68 -0.78 -12.49 1.04
CA ARG A 68 0.32 -13.28 1.61
C ARG A 68 0.00 -14.77 1.76
N THR A 69 -1.28 -15.13 1.79
CA THR A 69 -1.72 -16.51 2.04
C THR A 69 -2.04 -17.26 0.75
N ASP A 70 -2.79 -16.63 -0.17
CA ASP A 70 -3.25 -17.29 -1.40
C ASP A 70 -2.59 -16.79 -2.69
N GLU A 71 -1.62 -15.87 -2.56
CA GLU A 71 -0.80 -15.28 -3.63
C GLU A 71 -1.60 -14.57 -4.74
N LYS A 72 -2.90 -14.36 -4.57
CA LYS A 72 -3.71 -13.64 -5.56
C LYS A 72 -3.34 -12.17 -5.57
N ILE A 73 -3.24 -11.61 -6.77
CA ILE A 73 -3.05 -10.17 -6.96
C ILE A 73 -4.23 -9.43 -6.35
N THR A 74 -3.96 -8.60 -5.35
CA THR A 74 -4.94 -7.73 -4.68
C THR A 74 -4.89 -6.32 -5.25
N PHE A 75 -3.74 -5.91 -5.78
CA PHE A 75 -3.56 -4.62 -6.45
C PHE A 75 -2.43 -4.65 -7.47
N GLN A 76 -2.60 -3.85 -8.52
CA GLN A 76 -1.58 -3.63 -9.54
C GLN A 76 -1.68 -2.19 -10.04
N SER A 77 -0.56 -1.46 -10.01
CA SER A 77 -0.49 -0.12 -10.58
C SER A 77 -0.41 -0.17 -12.10
N PRO A 78 -0.73 0.93 -12.81
CA PRO A 78 -0.21 1.11 -14.17
C PRO A 78 1.32 1.14 -14.16
N GLU A 79 1.94 0.95 -15.33
CA GLU A 79 3.36 1.22 -15.51
C GLU A 79 3.62 2.72 -15.35
N ILE A 80 4.56 3.07 -14.48
CA ILE A 80 4.99 4.45 -14.24
C ILE A 80 6.42 4.60 -14.74
N THR A 81 6.68 5.70 -15.42
CA THR A 81 8.00 6.03 -15.94
C THR A 81 8.73 6.97 -14.99
N THR A 82 10.02 6.71 -14.76
CA THR A 82 10.88 7.57 -13.96
C THR A 82 11.13 8.93 -14.63
N ASP A 83 11.32 9.95 -13.81
CA ASP A 83 11.64 11.30 -14.26
C ASP A 83 13.13 11.46 -14.64
N ASN A 84 13.57 12.70 -14.91
CA ASN A 84 14.94 13.00 -15.33
C ASN A 84 16.01 12.64 -14.28
N LEU A 85 15.62 12.47 -13.02
CA LEU A 85 16.49 12.07 -11.92
C LEU A 85 16.38 10.57 -11.64
N GLY A 86 15.64 9.79 -12.44
CA GLY A 86 15.42 8.37 -12.18
C GLY A 86 14.39 8.09 -11.09
N ASP A 87 13.70 9.13 -10.58
CA ASP A 87 12.74 8.98 -9.49
C ASP A 87 11.34 8.65 -10.02
N TYR A 88 10.57 7.87 -9.26
CA TYR A 88 9.16 7.59 -9.55
C TYR A 88 8.26 7.77 -8.34
N LYS A 89 6.98 7.99 -8.63
CA LYS A 89 5.90 8.13 -7.63
C LYS A 89 4.68 7.31 -8.06
N ILE A 90 4.22 6.42 -7.19
CA ILE A 90 2.99 5.63 -7.39
C ILE A 90 1.99 6.00 -6.32
N GLU A 91 0.85 6.59 -6.71
CA GLU A 91 -0.26 6.87 -5.80
C GLU A 91 -1.13 5.63 -5.65
N VAL A 92 -1.35 5.21 -4.40
CA VAL A 92 -2.10 4.01 -4.08
C VAL A 92 -3.29 4.39 -3.20
N THR A 93 -4.44 3.79 -3.52
CA THR A 93 -5.67 3.94 -2.76
C THR A 93 -6.16 2.54 -2.39
N GLY A 94 -6.49 2.33 -1.11
CA GLY A 94 -6.91 1.05 -0.57
C GLY A 94 -6.04 0.61 0.61
N ASP A 95 -6.47 -0.48 1.24
CA ASP A 95 -5.76 -1.13 2.33
C ASP A 95 -5.23 -2.48 1.85
N TYR A 96 -3.95 -2.74 2.10
CA TYR A 96 -3.22 -3.93 1.64
C TYR A 96 -2.46 -4.60 2.79
N GLU A 97 -2.91 -4.45 4.05
CA GLU A 97 -2.27 -5.02 5.25
C GLU A 97 -1.98 -6.53 5.15
N ASP A 98 -2.89 -7.30 4.52
CA ASP A 98 -2.74 -8.75 4.31
C ASP A 98 -1.97 -9.12 3.03
N SER A 99 -1.37 -8.15 2.34
CA SER A 99 -0.65 -8.36 1.08
C SER A 99 0.83 -8.01 1.21
N ASP A 100 1.67 -8.81 0.55
CA ASP A 100 3.06 -8.43 0.29
C ASP A 100 3.08 -7.65 -1.05
N CYS A 101 3.72 -6.47 -1.05
CA CYS A 101 3.73 -5.54 -2.19
C CYS A 101 5.16 -5.30 -2.66
N ASP A 102 5.41 -5.55 -3.94
CA ASP A 102 6.72 -5.42 -4.57
C ASP A 102 6.68 -4.49 -5.78
N VAL A 103 7.72 -3.69 -5.94
CA VAL A 103 7.94 -2.91 -7.16
C VAL A 103 8.87 -3.70 -8.07
N THR A 104 8.47 -3.82 -9.33
CA THR A 104 9.23 -4.52 -10.37
C THR A 104 9.67 -3.57 -11.46
N LEU A 105 10.89 -3.77 -11.95
CA LEU A 105 11.40 -3.13 -13.16
C LEU A 105 10.75 -3.80 -14.38
N VAL A 106 10.08 -3.02 -15.21
CA VAL A 106 9.36 -3.52 -16.39
C VAL A 106 10.17 -3.31 -17.67
N LYS A 107 10.77 -2.12 -17.81
CA LYS A 107 11.50 -1.75 -19.02
C LYS A 107 12.57 -0.71 -18.75
N SER A 108 13.74 -0.91 -19.34
CA SER A 108 14.77 0.11 -19.43
C SER A 108 14.72 0.86 -20.77
N PRO A 109 14.96 2.18 -20.80
CA PRO A 109 15.14 2.95 -22.02
C PRO A 109 16.55 2.79 -22.61
N ARG A 110 17.49 2.21 -21.86
CA ARG A 110 18.90 2.04 -22.24
C ARG A 110 19.20 0.59 -22.59
N ALA A 111 19.67 0.34 -23.81
CA ALA A 111 20.02 -1.00 -24.26
C ALA A 111 21.27 -1.57 -23.57
N ASP A 112 22.17 -0.71 -23.10
CA ASP A 112 23.36 -1.05 -22.33
C ASP A 112 23.05 -1.32 -20.84
N CYS A 113 21.83 -1.04 -20.39
CA CYS A 113 21.41 -1.18 -19.00
C CYS A 113 19.96 -1.65 -18.90
N ASN A 114 19.67 -2.83 -19.45
CA ASN A 114 18.33 -3.42 -19.53
C ASN A 114 18.20 -4.80 -18.86
N ASP A 115 19.21 -5.21 -18.12
CA ASP A 115 19.26 -6.44 -17.35
C ASP A 115 18.89 -6.10 -15.89
N PRO A 116 17.66 -6.39 -15.43
CA PRO A 116 17.24 -6.05 -14.08
C PRO A 116 17.99 -6.94 -13.08
N THR A 117 18.66 -6.30 -12.14
CA THR A 117 19.32 -6.94 -10.98
C THR A 117 18.40 -7.00 -9.78
#